data_AF-A0A8A1MJN5-F1
#
_entry.id   AF-A0A8A1MJN5-F1
#
_cell.length_a   1.000
_cell.length_b   1.000
_cell.length_c   1.000
_cell.angle_alpha   90.00
_cell.angle_beta   90.00
_cell.angle_gamma   90.00
#
_symmetry.space_group_name_H-M   'P 1'
#
loop_
_entity.id
_entity.type
_entity.pdbx_description
1 polymer ?
#
loop_
_entity_poly.entity_id
_entity_poly.type
_entity_poly.pdbx_seq_one_letter_code
_entity_poly.pdbx_strand_id
1 'polypeptide(L)'
;MSIAVPTTLSVAETTKNAGFTDADGNKVAVVADRDGALRRGHRTPYTPTTMAKSVLSTMPSNSSTTLPSDPEVPTKRLALSALTDLFTLLPQCLATPQDADIRQRLFLGSYAALFPFQFSGALGISHAIGHAIGSTYGIPHGITSCISLGKVIRFMAEKAREGAGGEGRGIGEAGEAAQIARAVAYIPGLRGTGDVARDALLVAEAVEGLVLKLGLVTGLVDVWISSPSPPLFLCSVGPGEEEAIAVRALRDPAHRDLKSGIALVWIGSGNMIAECRMVCIFCC
;
A
#
# COMPACT_ATOMS: atom_id res chain seq x y z
N MET A 1 5.75 -0.43 30.60
CA MET A 1 5.49 -1.70 29.89
C MET A 1 4.04 -1.71 29.44
N SER A 2 3.81 -1.69 28.12
CA SER A 2 2.47 -1.84 27.53
C SER A 2 2.36 -3.22 26.87
N ILE A 3 1.16 -3.80 26.82
CA ILE A 3 0.94 -5.09 26.14
C ILE A 3 -0.08 -4.85 25.04
N ALA A 4 0.31 -5.10 23.79
CA ALA A 4 -0.57 -5.09 22.64
C ALA A 4 -0.95 -6.53 22.25
N VAL A 5 -2.24 -6.82 22.12
CA VAL A 5 -2.75 -8.12 21.66
C VAL A 5 -3.45 -7.90 20.32
N PRO A 6 -2.81 -8.23 19.19
CA PRO A 6 -3.41 -8.00 17.88
C PRO A 6 -4.61 -8.92 17.65
N THR A 7 -5.68 -8.33 17.15
CA THR A 7 -6.88 -9.04 16.67
C THR A 7 -7.11 -8.83 15.18
N THR A 8 -6.18 -8.16 14.50
CA THR A 8 -6.11 -8.02 13.04
C THR A 8 -4.79 -8.63 12.53
N LEU A 9 -4.68 -8.76 11.22
CA LEU A 9 -3.49 -9.30 10.56
C LEU A 9 -2.58 -8.18 10.00
N SER A 10 -2.85 -6.92 10.35
CA SER A 10 -2.12 -5.72 9.86
C SER A 10 -0.85 -5.40 10.65
N VAL A 11 -0.58 -6.14 11.74
CA VAL A 11 0.63 -6.05 12.58
C VAL A 11 1.01 -4.63 13.03
N ALA A 12 0.05 -3.73 13.23
CA ALA A 12 0.32 -2.34 13.60
C ALA A 12 1.05 -2.22 14.95
N GLU A 13 0.90 -3.22 15.83
CA GLU A 13 1.60 -3.34 17.11
C GLU A 13 3.12 -3.48 16.98
N THR A 14 3.65 -3.76 15.79
CA THR A 14 5.09 -3.82 15.54
C THR A 14 5.69 -2.45 15.21
N THR A 15 4.86 -1.43 15.05
CA THR A 15 5.31 -0.10 14.63
C THR A 15 5.43 0.87 15.81
N LYS A 16 6.35 1.84 15.69
CA LYS A 16 6.42 3.00 16.59
C LYS A 16 5.33 4.05 16.30
N ASN A 17 4.57 3.84 15.23
CA ASN A 17 3.61 4.80 14.71
C ASN A 17 2.24 4.57 15.35
N ALA A 18 1.55 5.66 15.62
CA ALA A 18 0.14 5.66 16.00
C ALA A 18 -0.55 6.77 15.21
N GLY A 19 -1.76 6.49 14.72
CA GLY A 19 -2.60 7.49 14.07
C GLY A 19 -3.89 7.68 14.84
N PHE A 20 -4.30 8.92 15.05
CA PHE A 20 -5.62 9.27 15.60
C PHE A 20 -6.21 10.45 14.83
N THR A 21 -7.51 10.62 14.91
CA THR A 21 -8.19 11.81 14.40
C THR A 21 -8.32 12.81 15.55
N ASP A 22 -7.84 14.03 15.38
CA ASP A 22 -7.98 15.09 16.38
C ASP A 22 -9.40 15.67 16.42
N ALA A 23 -9.64 16.61 17.34
CA ALA A 23 -10.95 17.24 17.53
C ALA A 23 -11.41 18.03 16.29
N ASP A 24 -10.49 18.46 15.44
CA ASP A 24 -10.75 19.21 14.21
C ASP A 24 -10.98 18.28 13.00
N GLY A 25 -10.98 16.96 13.21
CA GLY A 25 -11.18 15.97 12.15
C GLY A 25 -9.91 15.66 11.36
N ASN A 26 -8.75 16.19 11.74
CA ASN A 26 -7.50 15.95 11.05
C ASN A 26 -6.85 14.65 11.54
N LYS A 27 -6.27 13.89 10.61
CA LYS A 27 -5.54 12.68 10.94
C LYS A 27 -4.12 13.02 11.36
N VAL A 28 -3.82 12.83 12.64
CA VAL A 28 -2.52 13.08 13.27
C VAL A 28 -1.75 11.76 13.40
N ALA A 29 -0.48 11.77 13.00
CA ALA A 29 0.43 10.64 13.19
C ALA A 29 1.48 10.99 14.26
N VAL A 30 1.69 10.07 15.20
CA VAL A 30 2.67 10.18 16.29
C VAL A 30 3.64 9.02 16.21
N VAL A 31 4.91 9.30 16.45
CA VAL A 31 5.96 8.29 16.57
C VAL A 31 6.43 8.28 18.03
N ALA A 32 6.36 7.13 18.69
CA ALA A 32 6.81 6.98 20.07
C ALA A 32 7.55 5.65 20.27
N ASP A 33 8.61 5.67 21.07
CA ASP A 33 9.30 4.45 21.49
C ASP A 33 8.40 3.62 22.42
N ARG A 34 8.41 2.29 22.22
CA ARG A 34 7.62 1.35 23.04
C ARG A 34 8.49 0.24 23.60
N ASP A 35 8.29 -0.06 24.89
CA ASP A 35 8.90 -1.19 25.60
C ASP A 35 7.97 -2.41 25.61
N GLY A 36 8.25 -3.37 24.71
CA GLY A 36 7.72 -4.74 24.72
C GLY A 36 6.30 -4.92 24.16
N ALA A 37 6.07 -6.01 23.41
CA ALA A 37 4.75 -6.43 22.96
C ALA A 37 4.63 -7.96 23.09
N LEU A 38 3.60 -8.46 23.79
CA LEU A 38 3.30 -9.90 23.89
C LEU A 38 2.56 -10.35 22.63
N ARG A 39 3.20 -11.23 21.85
CA ARG A 39 2.73 -11.61 20.50
C ARG A 39 2.07 -12.98 20.54
N ARG A 40 0.76 -13.05 20.29
CA ARG A 40 0.02 -14.33 20.21
C ARG A 40 -1.10 -14.28 19.18
N GLY A 41 -0.93 -14.96 18.05
CA GLY A 41 -1.90 -15.01 16.94
C GLY A 41 -3.14 -15.89 17.18
N HIS A 42 -3.31 -16.46 18.38
CA HIS A 42 -4.45 -17.32 18.74
C HIS A 42 -5.82 -16.64 18.52
N ARG A 43 -5.92 -15.31 18.60
CA ARG A 43 -7.20 -14.58 18.40
C ARG A 43 -7.51 -14.27 16.94
N THR A 44 -6.64 -14.62 16.01
CA THR A 44 -6.88 -14.38 14.59
C THR A 44 -8.18 -15.03 14.06
N PRO A 45 -8.64 -16.23 14.46
CA PRO A 45 -9.89 -16.80 13.95
C PRO A 45 -11.13 -15.90 14.08
N TYR A 46 -11.13 -14.97 15.04
CA TYR A 46 -12.22 -14.00 15.24
C TYR A 46 -12.08 -12.71 14.43
N THR A 47 -10.97 -12.49 13.71
CA THR A 47 -10.80 -11.35 12.81
C THR A 47 -11.82 -11.47 11.68
N PRO A 48 -12.72 -10.49 11.48
CA PRO A 48 -13.63 -10.51 10.33
C PRO A 48 -12.83 -10.62 9.01
N THR A 49 -13.34 -11.36 8.04
CA THR A 49 -12.67 -11.54 6.73
C THR A 49 -12.43 -10.21 6.01
N THR A 50 -13.31 -9.23 6.21
CA THR A 50 -13.13 -7.84 5.75
C THR A 50 -11.87 -7.19 6.34
N MET A 51 -11.52 -7.51 7.59
CA MET A 51 -10.30 -7.03 8.24
C MET A 51 -9.06 -7.87 7.92
N ALA A 52 -9.20 -9.13 7.49
CA ALA A 52 -8.08 -9.92 6.98
C ALA A 52 -7.45 -9.29 5.73
N LYS A 53 -8.25 -8.54 4.94
CA LYS A 53 -7.76 -7.77 3.78
C LYS A 53 -6.81 -6.62 4.15
N SER A 54 -6.78 -6.19 5.42
CA SER A 54 -5.85 -5.16 5.90
C SER A 54 -4.38 -5.57 5.81
N VAL A 55 -4.07 -6.86 5.65
CA VAL A 55 -2.72 -7.38 5.39
C VAL A 55 -2.05 -6.71 4.19
N LEU A 56 -2.83 -6.25 3.20
CA LEU A 56 -2.26 -5.58 2.04
C LEU A 56 -1.53 -4.28 2.39
N SER A 57 -1.85 -3.64 3.53
CA SER A 57 -1.10 -2.48 4.00
C SER A 57 0.31 -2.82 4.48
N THR A 58 0.60 -4.09 4.79
CA THR A 58 1.89 -4.56 5.29
C THR A 58 2.81 -5.06 4.17
N MET A 59 2.35 -5.02 2.91
CA MET A 59 3.17 -5.43 1.77
C MET A 59 4.48 -4.63 1.74
N PRO A 60 5.64 -5.27 1.54
CA PRO A 60 6.95 -4.62 1.52
C PRO A 60 7.01 -3.37 0.66
N SER A 61 6.43 -3.42 -0.54
CA SER A 61 6.37 -2.29 -1.49
C SER A 61 5.52 -1.11 -1.01
N ASN A 62 4.68 -1.28 0.01
CA ASN A 62 3.93 -0.20 0.67
C ASN A 62 4.65 0.33 1.93
N SER A 63 5.68 -0.37 2.38
CA SER A 63 6.36 -0.14 3.65
C SER A 63 7.77 0.38 3.44
N SER A 64 8.31 1.05 4.45
CA SER A 64 9.68 1.56 4.45
C SER A 64 10.72 0.45 4.70
N THR A 65 10.47 -0.80 4.31
CA THR A 65 11.36 -1.96 4.59
C THR A 65 12.14 -2.44 3.38
N THR A 66 11.83 -1.88 2.19
CA THR A 66 12.57 -2.13 0.95
C THR A 66 13.13 -0.85 0.34
N LEU A 67 13.32 0.21 1.14
CA LEU A 67 13.99 1.41 0.66
C LEU A 67 15.48 1.12 0.42
N PRO A 68 16.14 1.79 -0.53
CA PRO A 68 17.57 1.61 -0.78
C PRO A 68 18.42 1.74 0.49
N SER A 69 18.05 2.63 1.42
CA SER A 69 18.74 2.88 2.69
C SER A 69 18.58 1.79 3.76
N ASP A 70 17.63 0.88 3.61
CA ASP A 70 17.36 -0.11 4.66
C ASP A 70 18.46 -1.20 4.70
N PRO A 71 18.74 -1.78 5.88
CA PRO A 71 19.70 -2.86 5.98
C PRO A 71 19.21 -4.08 5.18
N GLU A 72 20.13 -4.67 4.41
CA GLU A 72 19.85 -5.84 3.58
C GLU A 72 19.38 -7.04 4.41
N VAL A 73 20.05 -7.26 5.54
CA VAL A 73 19.68 -8.26 6.54
C VAL A 73 19.55 -7.58 7.90
N PRO A 74 18.49 -7.89 8.67
CA PRO A 74 17.38 -8.78 8.34
C PRO A 74 16.24 -8.11 7.56
N THR A 75 16.18 -6.77 7.48
CA THR A 75 14.99 -6.02 7.03
C THR A 75 14.54 -6.36 5.61
N LYS A 76 15.35 -6.06 4.58
CA LYS A 76 14.95 -6.30 3.19
C LYS A 76 14.70 -7.77 2.92
N ARG A 77 15.55 -8.66 3.46
CA ARG A 77 15.43 -10.11 3.27
C ARG A 77 14.14 -10.68 3.86
N LEU A 78 13.76 -10.29 5.08
CA LEU A 78 12.51 -10.72 5.70
C LEU A 78 11.30 -10.19 4.94
N ALA A 79 11.32 -8.90 4.59
CA ALA A 79 10.24 -8.27 3.85
C ALA A 79 10.01 -8.96 2.50
N LEU A 80 11.07 -9.17 1.71
CA LEU A 80 10.99 -9.88 0.44
C LEU A 80 10.49 -11.32 0.61
N SER A 81 11.01 -12.06 1.60
CA SER A 81 10.57 -13.44 1.85
C SER A 81 9.09 -13.55 2.24
N ALA A 82 8.56 -12.55 2.94
CA ALA A 82 7.16 -12.52 3.34
C ALA A 82 6.20 -12.45 2.15
N LEU A 83 6.62 -11.93 0.99
CA LEU A 83 5.78 -11.87 -0.21
C LEU A 83 5.27 -13.25 -0.62
N THR A 84 6.09 -14.30 -0.49
CA THR A 84 5.68 -15.67 -0.82
C THR A 84 4.49 -16.10 0.04
N ASP A 85 4.56 -15.84 1.34
CA ASP A 85 3.50 -16.15 2.29
C ASP A 85 2.26 -15.29 2.02
N LEU A 86 2.43 -13.98 1.82
CA LEU A 86 1.31 -13.07 1.60
C LEU A 86 0.53 -13.41 0.32
N PHE A 87 1.21 -13.68 -0.80
CA PHE A 87 0.56 -14.04 -2.07
C PHE A 87 -0.09 -15.43 -2.05
N THR A 88 0.43 -16.34 -1.24
CA THR A 88 -0.08 -17.73 -1.15
C THR A 88 -1.21 -17.85 -0.14
N LEU A 89 -1.01 -17.31 1.06
CA LEU A 89 -1.86 -17.57 2.23
C LEU A 89 -3.04 -16.59 2.31
N LEU A 90 -2.91 -15.37 1.79
CA LEU A 90 -4.02 -14.40 1.85
C LEU A 90 -5.26 -14.90 1.07
N PRO A 91 -5.15 -15.37 -0.20
CA PRO A 91 -6.29 -15.95 -0.89
C PRO A 91 -6.86 -17.20 -0.20
N GLN A 92 -5.99 -18.06 0.32
CA GLN A 92 -6.39 -19.27 1.05
C GLN A 92 -7.15 -18.93 2.33
N CYS A 93 -6.68 -17.94 3.08
CA CYS A 93 -7.32 -17.44 4.30
C CYS A 93 -8.71 -16.87 4.01
N LEU A 94 -8.93 -16.23 2.86
CA LEU A 94 -10.27 -15.75 2.49
C LEU A 94 -11.19 -16.90 2.02
N ALA A 95 -10.65 -17.91 1.34
CA ALA A 95 -11.42 -19.08 0.91
C ALA A 95 -11.82 -19.99 2.08
N THR A 96 -10.95 -20.09 3.10
CA THR A 96 -11.13 -20.97 4.28
C THR A 96 -10.92 -20.18 5.59
N PRO A 97 -11.82 -19.22 5.91
CA PRO A 97 -11.58 -18.25 6.99
C PRO A 97 -11.56 -18.83 8.40
N GLN A 98 -12.02 -20.07 8.58
CA GLN A 98 -12.01 -20.78 9.86
C GLN A 98 -10.75 -21.62 10.07
N ASP A 99 -9.87 -21.74 9.06
CA ASP A 99 -8.63 -22.46 9.18
C ASP A 99 -7.62 -21.66 10.03
N ALA A 100 -7.41 -22.13 11.27
CA ALA A 100 -6.53 -21.49 12.22
C ALA A 100 -5.05 -21.58 11.82
N ASP A 101 -4.63 -22.63 11.10
CA ASP A 101 -3.25 -22.81 10.66
C ASP A 101 -2.89 -21.79 9.57
N ILE A 102 -3.76 -21.68 8.55
CA ILE A 102 -3.56 -20.72 7.45
C ILE A 102 -3.52 -19.29 8.01
N ARG A 103 -4.40 -18.97 8.96
CA ARG A 103 -4.43 -17.65 9.61
C ARG A 103 -3.19 -17.37 10.43
N GLN A 104 -2.70 -18.34 11.19
CA GLN A 104 -1.50 -18.20 11.99
C GLN A 104 -0.28 -18.01 11.08
N ARG A 105 -0.16 -18.76 9.99
CA ARG A 105 0.91 -18.63 9.01
C ARG A 105 0.84 -17.27 8.29
N LEU A 106 -0.35 -16.83 7.90
CA LEU A 106 -0.56 -15.50 7.31
C LEU A 106 -0.16 -14.39 8.28
N PHE A 107 -0.51 -14.50 9.57
CA PHE A 107 -0.08 -13.56 10.59
C PHE A 107 1.45 -13.48 10.71
N LEU A 108 2.13 -14.64 10.69
CA LEU A 108 3.60 -14.68 10.71
C LEU A 108 4.21 -14.07 9.44
N GLY A 109 3.59 -14.29 8.28
CA GLY A 109 3.95 -13.63 7.02
C GLY A 109 3.82 -12.11 7.11
N SER A 110 2.68 -11.59 7.58
CA SER A 110 2.49 -10.16 7.82
C SER A 110 3.53 -9.60 8.79
N TYR A 111 3.83 -10.34 9.85
CA TYR A 111 4.81 -9.95 10.84
C TYR A 111 6.23 -9.91 10.27
N ALA A 112 6.60 -10.85 9.39
CA ALA A 112 7.87 -10.82 8.67
C ALA A 112 7.95 -9.64 7.68
N ALA A 113 6.83 -9.30 7.05
CA ALA A 113 6.74 -8.19 6.10
C ALA A 113 7.00 -6.82 6.76
N LEU A 114 6.51 -6.65 8.00
CA LEU A 114 6.69 -5.45 8.82
C LEU A 114 7.39 -5.78 10.14
N PHE A 115 8.55 -6.43 10.05
CA PHE A 115 9.28 -6.88 11.22
C PHE A 115 9.78 -5.68 12.04
N PRO A 116 9.56 -5.63 13.37
CA PRO A 116 9.89 -4.48 14.22
C PRO A 116 11.41 -4.32 14.41
N PHE A 117 12.08 -3.68 13.46
CA PHE A 117 13.34 -3.00 13.72
C PHE A 117 13.08 -1.51 13.96
N GLN A 118 14.06 -0.80 14.53
CA GLN A 118 13.97 0.64 14.75
C GLN A 118 13.94 1.36 13.39
N PHE A 119 12.78 1.42 12.76
CA PHE A 119 12.56 2.20 11.56
C PHE A 119 12.54 3.68 11.92
N SER A 120 13.47 4.42 11.35
CA SER A 120 13.45 5.88 11.31
C SER A 120 13.30 6.29 9.85
N GLY A 121 12.06 6.44 9.39
CA GLY A 121 11.75 6.79 8.00
C GLY A 121 10.26 6.97 7.74
N ALA A 122 9.93 7.77 6.72
CA ALA A 122 8.56 7.89 6.24
C ALA A 122 8.13 6.59 5.54
N LEU A 123 6.89 6.17 5.75
CA LEU A 123 6.27 5.08 4.99
C LEU A 123 6.15 5.54 3.53
N GLY A 124 6.40 4.65 2.57
CA GLY A 124 6.56 4.99 1.15
C GLY A 124 5.37 5.74 0.54
N ILE A 125 5.51 6.28 -0.68
CA ILE A 125 4.51 7.16 -1.30
C ILE A 125 3.10 6.55 -1.37
N SER A 126 2.98 5.23 -1.57
CA SER A 126 1.68 4.52 -1.55
C SER A 126 0.95 4.70 -0.21
N HIS A 127 1.69 4.76 0.89
CA HIS A 127 1.17 4.99 2.23
C HIS A 127 0.76 6.45 2.44
N ALA A 128 1.56 7.40 1.94
CA ALA A 128 1.24 8.83 2.00
C ALA A 128 -0.03 9.17 1.20
N ILE A 129 -0.14 8.65 -0.03
CA ILE A 129 -1.35 8.75 -0.86
C ILE A 129 -2.52 8.05 -0.17
N GLY A 130 -2.31 6.86 0.38
CA GLY A 130 -3.34 6.10 1.08
C GLY A 130 -3.85 6.79 2.34
N HIS A 131 -3.00 7.53 3.06
CA HIS A 131 -3.42 8.38 4.18
C HIS A 131 -4.21 9.58 3.71
N ALA A 132 -3.76 10.27 2.67
CA ALA A 132 -4.46 11.43 2.12
C ALA A 132 -5.87 11.04 1.66
N ILE A 133 -6.00 10.00 0.82
CA ILE A 133 -7.29 9.45 0.36
C ILE A 133 -8.14 8.99 1.54
N GLY A 134 -7.57 8.23 2.46
CA GLY A 134 -8.31 7.70 3.61
C GLY A 134 -8.82 8.78 4.56
N SER A 135 -8.08 9.88 4.69
CA SER A 135 -8.49 11.04 5.50
C SER A 135 -9.60 11.85 4.83
N THR A 136 -9.53 12.04 3.51
CA THR A 136 -10.52 12.81 2.75
C THR A 136 -11.86 12.08 2.66
N TYR A 137 -11.84 10.77 2.38
CA TYR A 137 -13.06 10.02 2.04
C TYR A 137 -13.47 8.97 3.08
N GLY A 138 -12.80 8.89 4.22
CA GLY A 138 -13.11 7.90 5.26
C GLY A 138 -12.86 6.44 4.86
N ILE A 139 -12.04 6.20 3.84
CA ILE A 139 -11.76 4.85 3.34
C ILE A 139 -10.79 4.13 4.29
N PRO A 140 -11.08 2.86 4.69
CA PRO A 140 -10.18 2.09 5.54
C PRO A 140 -8.78 1.89 4.93
N HIS A 141 -7.75 1.96 5.78
CA HIS A 141 -6.34 1.96 5.34
C HIS A 141 -5.92 0.73 4.51
N GLY A 142 -6.47 -0.45 4.82
CA GLY A 142 -6.24 -1.65 4.02
C GLY A 142 -6.72 -1.48 2.58
N ILE A 143 -7.87 -0.83 2.37
CA ILE A 143 -8.47 -0.56 1.06
C ILE A 143 -7.69 0.53 0.32
N THR A 144 -7.29 1.61 1.00
CA THR A 144 -6.50 2.66 0.34
C THR A 144 -5.14 2.13 -0.14
N SER A 145 -4.54 1.18 0.59
CA SER A 145 -3.32 0.48 0.16
C SER A 145 -3.56 -0.36 -1.11
N CYS A 146 -4.73 -0.99 -1.26
CA CYS A 146 -5.07 -1.75 -2.47
C CYS A 146 -5.20 -0.87 -3.71
N ILE A 147 -5.76 0.34 -3.52
CA ILE A 147 -6.02 1.28 -4.60
C ILE A 147 -4.71 1.92 -5.09
N SER A 148 -3.79 2.24 -4.18
CA SER A 148 -2.59 3.02 -4.52
C SER A 148 -1.37 2.16 -4.88
N LEU A 149 -1.20 0.99 -4.28
CA LEU A 149 0.08 0.27 -4.31
C LEU A 149 0.51 -0.19 -5.72
N GLY A 150 -0.37 -0.87 -6.45
CA GLY A 150 -0.05 -1.35 -7.81
C GLY A 150 0.33 -0.21 -8.75
N LYS A 151 -0.42 0.89 -8.70
CA LYS A 151 -0.20 2.09 -9.50
C LYS A 151 1.10 2.80 -9.16
N VAL A 152 1.42 2.90 -7.87
CA VAL A 152 2.69 3.45 -7.40
C VAL A 152 3.85 2.62 -7.94
N ILE A 153 3.79 1.29 -7.83
CA ILE A 153 4.85 0.41 -8.34
C ILE A 153 5.00 0.58 -9.86
N ARG A 154 3.90 0.63 -10.59
CA ARG A 154 3.89 0.87 -12.05
C ARG A 154 4.54 2.21 -12.39
N PHE A 155 4.19 3.27 -11.66
CA PHE A 155 4.79 4.58 -11.84
C PHE A 155 6.31 4.57 -11.60
N MET A 156 6.77 3.89 -10.54
CA MET A 156 8.21 3.74 -10.27
C MET A 156 8.93 3.00 -11.41
N ALA A 157 8.29 1.96 -11.95
CA ALA A 157 8.85 1.19 -13.04
C ALA A 157 8.99 2.01 -14.34
N GLU A 158 7.97 2.80 -14.68
CA GLU A 158 7.99 3.71 -15.83
C GLU A 158 9.08 4.78 -15.67
N LYS A 159 9.24 5.35 -14.47
CA LYS A 159 10.32 6.30 -14.18
C LYS A 159 11.71 5.70 -14.34
N ALA A 160 11.90 4.45 -13.91
CA ALA A 160 13.15 3.74 -14.14
C ALA A 160 13.41 3.51 -15.64
N ARG A 161 12.37 3.22 -16.43
CA ARG A 161 12.48 3.06 -17.90
C ARG A 161 12.86 4.35 -18.62
N GLU A 162 12.35 5.48 -18.15
CA GLU A 162 12.66 6.81 -18.68
C GLU A 162 14.10 7.26 -18.37
N GLY A 163 14.85 6.51 -17.56
CA GLY A 163 16.15 6.93 -17.04
C GLY A 163 16.04 8.15 -16.11
N ALA A 164 14.84 8.45 -15.62
CA ALA A 164 14.51 9.66 -14.88
C ALA A 164 14.85 9.56 -13.37
N GLY A 165 15.73 8.65 -12.98
CA GLY A 165 16.08 8.40 -11.57
C GLY A 165 17.56 8.66 -11.30
N GLY A 166 17.84 9.55 -10.35
CA GLY A 166 19.16 9.59 -9.69
C GLY A 166 19.31 8.48 -8.65
N GLU A 167 20.48 8.42 -8.00
CA GLU A 167 20.72 7.60 -6.78
C GLU A 167 20.20 8.28 -5.50
N GLY A 168 19.40 9.33 -5.62
CA GLY A 168 18.90 10.14 -4.52
C GLY A 168 17.68 9.54 -3.80
N ARG A 169 16.99 10.40 -3.06
CA ARG A 169 15.80 10.06 -2.27
C ARG A 169 14.63 10.88 -2.79
N GLY A 170 13.61 10.21 -3.33
CA GLY A 170 12.41 10.85 -3.83
C GLY A 170 11.53 9.90 -4.64
N ILE A 171 10.35 10.40 -5.00
CA ILE A 171 9.37 9.66 -5.78
C ILE A 171 9.92 9.45 -7.19
N GLY A 172 9.87 8.22 -7.69
CA GLY A 172 10.31 7.89 -9.06
C GLY A 172 11.82 7.67 -9.19
N GLU A 173 12.57 7.58 -8.10
CA GLU A 173 14.01 7.33 -8.19
C GLU A 173 14.31 5.86 -8.52
N ALA A 174 15.29 5.64 -9.40
CA ALA A 174 15.59 4.33 -9.98
C ALA A 174 15.96 3.28 -8.91
N GLY A 175 16.49 3.75 -7.77
CA GLY A 175 16.78 2.91 -6.61
C GLY A 175 15.55 2.21 -6.03
N GLU A 176 14.38 2.83 -6.03
CA GLU A 176 13.14 2.20 -5.53
C GLU A 176 12.65 1.11 -6.50
N ALA A 177 12.66 1.39 -7.80
CA ALA A 177 12.27 0.40 -8.82
C ALA A 177 13.18 -0.84 -8.78
N ALA A 178 14.49 -0.65 -8.56
CA ALA A 178 15.43 -1.77 -8.38
C ALA A 178 15.09 -2.63 -7.16
N GLN A 179 14.68 -2.04 -6.04
CA GLN A 179 14.25 -2.82 -4.87
C GLN A 179 12.92 -3.53 -5.12
N ILE A 180 11.98 -2.91 -5.82
CA ILE A 180 10.72 -3.54 -6.21
C ILE A 180 10.98 -4.72 -7.16
N ALA A 181 11.84 -4.58 -8.16
CA ALA A 181 12.17 -5.65 -9.11
C ALA A 181 12.64 -6.94 -8.42
N ARG A 182 13.32 -6.84 -7.28
CA ARG A 182 13.76 -8.01 -6.48
C ARG A 182 12.59 -8.86 -5.98
N ALA A 183 11.41 -8.27 -5.79
CA ALA A 183 10.20 -8.95 -5.35
C ALA A 183 9.75 -10.04 -6.35
N VAL A 184 10.11 -9.93 -7.63
CA VAL A 184 9.74 -10.91 -8.67
C VAL A 184 10.14 -12.34 -8.27
N ALA A 185 11.31 -12.52 -7.65
CA ALA A 185 11.80 -13.83 -7.24
C ALA A 185 11.00 -14.46 -6.08
N TYR A 186 10.21 -13.66 -5.36
CA TYR A 186 9.47 -14.07 -4.17
C TYR A 186 7.96 -14.18 -4.39
N ILE A 187 7.45 -13.69 -5.52
CA ILE A 187 6.03 -13.80 -5.88
C ILE A 187 5.80 -15.12 -6.63
N PRO A 188 4.93 -16.02 -6.12
CA PRO A 188 4.64 -17.28 -6.78
C PRO A 188 4.16 -17.10 -8.22
N GLY A 189 4.78 -17.81 -9.15
CA GLY A 189 4.43 -17.80 -10.57
C GLY A 189 5.13 -16.74 -11.41
N LEU A 190 5.84 -15.77 -10.82
CA LEU A 190 6.64 -14.82 -11.58
C LEU A 190 8.07 -15.33 -11.85
N ARG A 191 8.68 -14.80 -12.90
CA ARG A 191 10.09 -15.04 -13.28
C ARG A 191 10.71 -13.73 -13.71
N GLY A 192 11.92 -13.47 -13.21
CA GLY A 192 12.67 -12.26 -13.55
C GLY A 192 13.10 -12.28 -15.01
N THR A 193 12.99 -11.13 -15.65
CA THR A 193 13.46 -10.85 -17.01
C THR A 193 14.89 -10.33 -17.01
N GLY A 194 15.38 -9.85 -15.86
CA GLY A 194 16.69 -9.23 -15.71
C GLY A 194 16.71 -7.73 -16.01
N ASP A 195 15.58 -7.16 -16.45
CA ASP A 195 15.39 -5.73 -16.63
C ASP A 195 14.59 -5.17 -15.45
N VAL A 196 15.14 -4.15 -14.78
CA VAL A 196 14.56 -3.57 -13.55
C VAL A 196 13.15 -3.03 -13.78
N ALA A 197 12.93 -2.31 -14.89
CA ALA A 197 11.64 -1.69 -15.16
C ALA A 197 10.58 -2.76 -15.47
N ARG A 198 10.90 -3.74 -16.32
CA ARG A 198 10.00 -4.85 -16.64
C ARG A 198 9.70 -5.71 -15.41
N ASP A 199 10.71 -6.00 -14.59
CA ASP A 199 10.53 -6.79 -13.38
C ASP A 199 9.66 -6.05 -12.37
N ALA A 200 9.84 -4.73 -12.19
CA ALA A 200 8.95 -3.93 -11.35
C ALA A 200 7.51 -3.86 -11.90
N LEU A 201 7.31 -3.81 -13.23
CA LEU A 201 5.97 -3.89 -13.85
C LEU A 201 5.29 -5.24 -13.58
N LEU A 202 6.02 -6.36 -13.65
CA LEU A 202 5.49 -7.68 -13.31
C LEU A 202 5.00 -7.74 -11.85
N VAL A 203 5.71 -7.07 -10.95
CA VAL A 203 5.29 -6.94 -9.54
C VAL A 203 4.01 -6.12 -9.42
N ALA A 204 3.90 -4.99 -10.14
CA ALA A 204 2.68 -4.18 -10.15
C ALA A 204 1.46 -5.01 -10.61
N GLU A 205 1.59 -5.72 -11.73
CA GLU A 205 0.53 -6.56 -12.29
C GLU A 205 0.13 -7.69 -11.34
N ALA A 206 1.10 -8.30 -10.65
CA ALA A 206 0.81 -9.33 -9.67
C ALA A 206 0.07 -8.76 -8.45
N VAL A 207 0.45 -7.59 -7.94
CA VAL A 207 -0.25 -6.91 -6.85
C VAL A 207 -1.68 -6.55 -7.26
N GLU A 208 -1.87 -5.94 -8.44
CA GLU A 208 -3.19 -5.60 -8.98
C GLU A 208 -4.05 -6.87 -9.18
N GLY A 209 -3.48 -7.93 -9.74
CA GLY A 209 -4.13 -9.21 -9.92
C GLY A 209 -4.51 -9.88 -8.59
N LEU A 210 -3.69 -9.75 -7.55
CA LEU A 210 -4.03 -10.21 -6.20
C LEU A 210 -5.22 -9.41 -5.65
N VAL A 211 -5.19 -8.08 -5.73
CA VAL A 211 -6.31 -7.22 -5.29
C VAL A 211 -7.63 -7.64 -5.95
N LEU A 212 -7.62 -7.84 -7.28
CA LEU A 212 -8.79 -8.30 -8.03
C LEU A 212 -9.27 -9.69 -7.57
N LYS A 213 -8.35 -10.65 -7.37
CA LYS A 213 -8.68 -12.00 -6.86
C LYS A 213 -9.34 -11.96 -5.48
N LEU A 214 -9.05 -10.95 -4.66
CA LEU A 214 -9.65 -10.78 -3.33
C LEU A 214 -11.01 -10.06 -3.37
N GLY A 215 -11.55 -9.81 -4.57
CA GLY A 215 -12.80 -9.07 -4.79
C GLY A 215 -12.70 -7.63 -4.29
N LEU A 216 -11.49 -7.05 -4.37
CA LEU A 216 -11.23 -5.67 -4.02
C LEU A 216 -11.05 -4.84 -5.27
N VAL A 217 -11.23 -3.54 -5.09
CA VAL A 217 -11.13 -2.57 -6.17
C VAL A 217 -9.75 -1.96 -6.24
N THR A 218 -9.31 -1.69 -7.46
CA THR A 218 -8.03 -1.04 -7.74
C THR A 218 -8.21 0.45 -8.05
N GLY A 219 -9.43 0.92 -8.34
CA GLY A 219 -9.77 2.33 -8.58
C GLY A 219 -10.56 2.97 -7.43
N LEU A 220 -10.34 4.27 -7.22
CA LEU A 220 -11.11 5.05 -6.23
C LEU A 220 -12.58 5.18 -6.64
N VAL A 221 -12.85 5.27 -7.96
CA VAL A 221 -14.20 5.29 -8.55
C VAL A 221 -14.93 3.96 -8.38
N ASP A 222 -14.22 2.83 -8.34
CA ASP A 222 -14.83 1.49 -8.23
C ASP A 222 -15.30 1.15 -6.80
N VAL A 223 -14.70 1.78 -5.79
CA VAL A 223 -15.13 1.66 -4.38
C VAL A 223 -16.61 2.03 -4.24
N TRP A 224 -17.05 2.98 -5.05
CA TRP A 224 -18.43 3.48 -5.09
C TRP A 224 -19.42 2.42 -5.63
N ILE A 225 -19.08 1.77 -6.76
CA ILE A 225 -19.97 0.79 -7.44
C ILE A 225 -20.17 -0.48 -6.59
N SER A 226 -19.14 -0.85 -5.81
CA SER A 226 -19.10 -2.15 -5.14
C SER A 226 -19.73 -2.17 -3.74
N SER A 227 -20.21 -1.03 -3.22
CA SER A 227 -20.81 -0.92 -1.87
C SER A 227 -22.35 -0.91 -1.93
N PRO A 228 -23.06 -1.81 -1.23
CA PRO A 228 -24.54 -1.82 -1.18
C PRO A 228 -25.14 -0.64 -0.40
N SER A 229 -24.31 0.16 0.28
CA SER A 229 -24.68 1.41 0.96
C SER A 229 -23.48 2.35 0.89
N PRO A 230 -23.28 3.07 -0.22
CA PRO A 230 -22.17 4.01 -0.33
C PRO A 230 -22.34 5.11 0.75
N PRO A 231 -21.31 5.41 1.56
CA PRO A 231 -21.38 6.55 2.47
C PRO A 231 -21.67 7.81 1.65
N LEU A 232 -22.63 8.62 2.10
CA LEU A 232 -23.20 9.78 1.40
C LEU A 232 -22.18 10.87 0.94
N PHE A 233 -20.89 10.71 1.25
CA PHE A 233 -19.80 11.67 1.03
C PHE A 233 -18.74 11.23 0.01
N LEU A 234 -18.87 10.05 -0.62
CA LEU A 234 -17.94 9.59 -1.67
C LEU A 234 -18.48 9.88 -3.06
N CYS A 235 -18.55 11.17 -3.41
CA CYS A 235 -18.61 11.56 -4.82
C CYS A 235 -17.22 11.33 -5.44
N SER A 236 -17.18 11.11 -6.75
CA SER A 236 -15.97 11.25 -7.60
C SER A 236 -15.02 12.28 -7.01
N VAL A 237 -13.70 12.01 -6.98
CA VAL A 237 -12.71 13.05 -6.68
C VAL A 237 -13.08 14.26 -7.53
N GLY A 238 -13.46 15.34 -6.87
CA GLY A 238 -13.91 16.53 -7.57
C GLY A 238 -12.72 17.11 -8.33
N PRO A 239 -12.90 17.69 -9.53
CA PRO A 239 -11.81 18.35 -10.24
C PRO A 239 -11.11 19.36 -9.33
N GLY A 240 -9.83 19.15 -9.03
CA GLY A 240 -9.01 19.98 -8.13
C GLY A 240 -8.78 19.39 -6.73
N GLU A 241 -9.53 18.36 -6.32
CA GLU A 241 -9.24 17.61 -5.09
C GLU A 241 -8.01 16.71 -5.25
N GLU A 242 -7.67 16.30 -6.48
CA GLU A 242 -6.50 15.47 -6.76
C GLU A 242 -5.20 16.19 -6.37
N GLU A 243 -5.13 17.48 -6.69
CA GLU A 243 -4.01 18.34 -6.34
C GLU A 243 -3.92 18.51 -4.83
N ALA A 244 -5.04 18.79 -4.14
CA ALA A 244 -5.04 18.89 -2.69
C ALA A 244 -4.58 17.59 -2.00
N ILE A 245 -5.02 16.43 -2.51
CA ILE A 245 -4.60 15.11 -2.00
C ILE A 245 -3.11 14.86 -2.28
N ALA A 246 -2.64 15.17 -3.49
CA ALA A 246 -1.23 15.04 -3.86
C ALA A 246 -0.34 15.96 -3.02
N VAL A 247 -0.71 17.23 -2.85
CA VAL A 247 0.00 18.19 -1.99
C VAL A 247 0.05 17.70 -0.54
N ARG A 248 -1.05 17.14 -0.01
CA ARG A 248 -1.06 16.56 1.36
C ARG A 248 -0.14 15.34 1.47
N ALA A 249 -0.11 14.47 0.45
CA ALA A 249 0.76 13.31 0.42
C ALA A 249 2.24 13.70 0.33
N LEU A 250 2.56 14.72 -0.48
CA LEU A 250 3.91 15.23 -0.71
C LEU A 250 4.40 16.21 0.36
N ARG A 251 3.45 16.79 1.11
CA ARG A 251 3.66 17.84 2.13
C ARG A 251 4.27 19.14 1.61
N ASP A 252 4.33 19.32 0.29
CA ASP A 252 4.91 20.49 -0.37
C ASP A 252 4.17 20.77 -1.69
N PRO A 253 3.53 21.95 -1.85
CA PRO A 253 2.87 22.34 -3.10
C PRO A 253 3.85 22.68 -4.24
N ALA A 254 5.13 22.88 -3.95
CA ALA A 254 6.18 23.07 -4.94
C ALA A 254 6.99 21.78 -5.20
N HIS A 255 6.52 20.64 -4.70
CA HIS A 255 7.25 19.38 -4.84
C HIS A 255 7.46 19.05 -6.32
N ARG A 256 8.70 18.70 -6.69
CA ARG A 256 9.08 18.40 -8.08
C ARG A 256 8.20 17.33 -8.74
N ASP A 257 7.72 16.38 -7.94
CA ASP A 257 6.90 15.25 -8.35
C ASP A 257 5.38 15.50 -8.21
N LEU A 258 4.92 16.75 -7.99
CA LEU A 258 3.50 17.06 -7.77
C LEU A 258 2.60 16.59 -8.92
N LYS A 259 3.01 16.83 -10.17
CA LYS A 259 2.26 16.36 -11.36
C LYS A 259 2.10 14.85 -11.37
N SER A 260 3.14 14.13 -10.97
CA SER A 260 3.12 12.66 -10.84
C SER A 260 2.25 12.19 -9.68
N GLY A 261 2.29 12.89 -8.55
CA GLY A 261 1.40 12.66 -7.42
C GLY A 261 -0.08 12.82 -7.78
N ILE A 262 -0.42 13.87 -8.53
CA ILE A 262 -1.79 14.10 -9.06
C ILE A 262 -2.24 12.94 -9.95
N ALA A 263 -1.38 12.50 -10.87
CA ALA A 263 -1.68 11.37 -11.75
C ALA A 263 -1.94 10.08 -10.97
N LEU A 264 -1.21 9.83 -9.87
CA LEU A 264 -1.42 8.66 -9.01
C LEU A 264 -2.75 8.68 -8.23
N VAL A 265 -3.29 9.87 -7.96
CA VAL A 265 -4.61 10.05 -7.32
C VAL A 265 -5.74 9.82 -8.32
N TRP A 266 -5.57 10.26 -9.57
CA TRP A 266 -6.64 10.28 -10.59
C TRP A 266 -7.06 8.90 -11.10
N ILE A 267 -6.16 7.90 -11.19
CA ILE A 267 -6.43 6.73 -12.05
C ILE A 267 -7.62 5.88 -11.58
N GLY A 268 -8.79 6.14 -12.19
CA GLY A 268 -9.96 5.26 -12.23
C GLY A 268 -9.69 4.04 -13.11
N SER A 269 -10.57 3.05 -12.97
CA SER A 269 -10.59 1.80 -13.73
C SER A 269 -10.71 2.04 -15.24
N GLY A 270 -9.75 1.48 -16.00
CA GLY A 270 -9.85 1.27 -17.43
C GLY A 270 -9.00 2.20 -18.30
N ASN A 271 -7.98 1.62 -18.94
CA ASN A 271 -7.40 2.04 -20.23
C ASN A 271 -7.55 3.51 -20.64
N MET A 272 -6.69 4.42 -20.18
CA MET A 272 -6.41 5.67 -20.91
C MET A 272 -4.97 6.14 -20.66
N ILE A 273 -4.00 5.40 -21.21
CA ILE A 273 -2.81 6.02 -21.79
C ILE A 273 -3.18 6.36 -23.24
N ALA A 274 -4.06 7.34 -23.44
CA ALA A 274 -4.31 8.01 -24.71
C ALA A 274 -5.31 9.13 -24.42
N GLU A 275 -5.09 10.31 -25.01
CA GLU A 275 -6.01 11.44 -25.02
C GLU A 275 -6.04 12.31 -23.75
N CYS A 276 -4.92 13.01 -23.55
CA CYS A 276 -5.01 14.47 -23.44
C CYS A 276 -5.93 15.00 -24.56
N ARG A 277 -7.21 15.28 -24.26
CA ARG A 277 -7.99 16.39 -24.87
C ARG A 277 -9.36 16.50 -24.22
N MET A 278 -9.69 17.74 -23.84
CA MET A 278 -11.02 18.37 -23.86
C MET A 278 -12.23 17.45 -23.70
N VAL A 279 -13.03 17.68 -22.65
CA VAL A 279 -14.43 18.16 -22.75
C VAL A 279 -14.90 18.49 -21.33
N CYS A 280 -14.87 19.78 -20.98
CA CYS A 280 -15.97 20.38 -20.23
C CYS A 280 -17.26 20.11 -21.02
N ILE A 281 -18.35 19.69 -20.39
CA ILE A 281 -19.73 20.14 -20.67
C ILE A 281 -20.73 19.30 -19.85
N PHE A 282 -21.43 20.01 -18.96
CA PHE A 282 -22.79 19.79 -18.46
C PHE A 282 -23.20 18.45 -17.81
N CYS A 283 -23.72 18.53 -16.58
CA CYS A 283 -25.16 18.36 -16.42
C CYS A 283 -25.69 19.04 -15.15
N CYS A 284 -26.75 19.82 -15.35
CA CYS A 284 -27.72 20.25 -14.35
C CYS A 284 -28.46 19.05 -13.75
#